data_AF-A0A815A3S3-F1
#
_entry.id   AF-A0A815A3S3-F1
#
_cell.length_a   1.000
_cell.length_b   1.000
_cell.length_c   1.000
_cell.angle_alpha   90.00
_cell.angle_beta   90.00
_cell.angle_gamma   90.00
#
_symmetry.space_group_name_H-M   'P 1'
#
loop_
_entity.id
_entity.type
_entity.pdbx_description
1 polymer ?
#
loop_
_entity_poly.entity_id
_entity_poly.type
_entity_poly.pdbx_seq_one_letter_code
_entity_poly.pdbx_strand_id
1 'polypeptide(L)'
;MVHVKFDEKEDENDEAKQNRQPKIEHFMNLNTTLLSLVDFIRPETYIAQDELEQWVSIKQKYLQQPQSQKRKNPKQMKRGELELAEIQSVRTTSAIYRFLARHNTKTKKTTGQRTSKTNTTALSHDELLEKLHSKMTHRNQSKSGDGKSKKRKRSEESIKLRKKTKKQKTSTSSATPKTTNIWEPSSTSDSTQHQGNSQTNIPQLTTLTFGKFDFGDQSVKKNKKNQPKSKKLTDILKKVENEQSSLSQIRDENPVEAHKLDSKVHWENALLKAQGAKVRDNVQMLKKSIKKQTKLKQRSQKKWQERIEQTEKQHSDKQQKRVGNIQKRKDEKKAKQKKRAIKRGRLVK
;
A
#
# COMPACT_ATOMS: atom_id res chain seq x y z
N MET A 1 29.18 5.45 60.77
CA MET A 1 29.55 4.71 59.53
C MET A 1 28.90 3.34 59.65
N VAL A 2 27.96 2.88 58.84
CA VAL A 2 27.52 3.23 57.49
C VAL A 2 26.04 2.84 57.35
N HIS A 3 25.20 3.75 56.86
CA HIS A 3 23.87 3.45 56.30
C HIS A 3 24.05 3.14 54.80
N VAL A 4 23.68 1.93 54.34
CA VAL A 4 23.45 1.61 52.90
C VAL A 4 22.39 0.50 52.87
N LYS A 5 21.11 0.86 52.68
CA LYS A 5 20.31 0.89 51.43
C LYS A 5 19.57 -0.42 51.12
N PHE A 6 18.26 -0.24 51.15
CA PHE A 6 17.19 -0.99 50.47
C PHE A 6 17.45 -1.18 48.97
N ASP A 7 16.74 -2.16 48.42
CA ASP A 7 16.37 -2.42 47.02
C ASP A 7 17.09 -3.59 46.34
N GLU A 8 16.36 -4.69 46.14
CA GLU A 8 16.24 -5.44 44.88
C GLU A 8 15.31 -6.66 45.07
N LYS A 9 14.01 -6.43 44.85
CA LYS A 9 13.08 -7.45 44.36
C LYS A 9 12.50 -6.85 43.09
N GLU A 10 12.88 -7.36 41.92
CA GLU A 10 12.07 -7.46 40.69
C GLU A 10 12.95 -8.02 39.54
N ASP A 11 13.32 -9.31 39.58
CA ASP A 11 13.99 -9.96 38.42
C ASP A 11 13.38 -11.32 38.00
N GLU A 12 12.27 -11.76 38.60
CA GLU A 12 11.67 -13.07 38.25
C GLU A 12 10.64 -13.03 37.11
N ASN A 13 10.31 -11.88 36.51
CA ASN A 13 9.13 -11.77 35.63
C ASN A 13 9.42 -11.64 34.11
N ASP A 14 10.68 -11.74 33.70
CA ASP A 14 11.06 -11.64 32.27
C ASP A 14 11.54 -12.95 31.63
N GLU A 15 11.85 -13.99 32.40
CA GLU A 15 12.13 -15.33 31.86
C GLU A 15 10.84 -16.06 31.39
N ALA A 16 9.69 -15.76 32.00
CA ALA A 16 8.42 -16.43 31.71
C ALA A 16 7.80 -16.05 30.34
N LYS A 17 8.34 -15.05 29.64
CA LYS A 17 7.83 -14.58 28.32
C LYS A 17 8.60 -15.15 27.14
N GLN A 18 9.84 -15.60 27.31
CA GLN A 18 10.66 -16.14 26.20
C GLN A 18 10.34 -17.61 25.88
N ASN A 19 9.80 -18.38 26.84
CA ASN A 19 9.63 -19.83 26.69
C ASN A 19 8.23 -20.29 26.20
N ARG A 20 7.33 -19.37 25.79
CA ARG A 20 5.95 -19.72 25.39
C ARG A 20 5.72 -19.98 23.89
N GLN A 21 6.71 -19.77 23.01
CA GLN A 21 6.45 -19.78 21.56
C GLN A 21 7.04 -20.95 20.72
N PRO A 22 8.11 -21.70 21.12
CA PRO A 22 8.64 -22.73 20.21
C PRO A 22 7.75 -23.99 20.14
N LYS A 23 7.13 -24.40 21.26
CA LYS A 23 6.26 -25.60 21.31
C LYS A 23 4.93 -25.38 20.56
N ILE A 24 4.35 -24.18 20.66
CA ILE A 24 3.09 -23.84 19.98
C ILE A 24 3.33 -23.71 18.47
N GLU A 25 4.41 -23.07 18.05
CA GLU A 25 4.77 -22.99 16.63
C GLU A 25 5.08 -24.37 16.05
N HIS A 26 5.77 -25.24 16.78
CA HIS A 26 6.00 -26.62 16.39
C HIS A 26 4.69 -27.41 16.24
N PHE A 27 3.77 -27.29 17.19
CA PHE A 27 2.45 -27.92 17.12
C PHE A 27 1.61 -27.42 15.93
N MET A 28 1.62 -26.11 15.67
CA MET A 28 0.95 -25.55 14.50
C MET A 28 1.59 -26.04 13.19
N ASN A 29 2.92 -26.14 13.15
CA ASN A 29 3.64 -26.68 12.00
C ASN A 29 3.32 -28.16 11.76
N LEU A 30 3.25 -28.98 12.82
CA LEU A 30 2.81 -30.38 12.73
C LEU A 30 1.39 -30.50 12.16
N ASN A 31 0.48 -29.62 12.58
CA ASN A 31 -0.87 -29.59 12.02
C ASN A 31 -0.82 -29.24 10.52
N THR A 32 0.01 -28.27 10.10
CA THR A 32 0.15 -27.93 8.68
C THR A 32 0.78 -29.04 7.84
N THR A 33 1.77 -29.77 8.37
CA THR A 33 2.41 -30.87 7.65
C THR A 33 1.46 -32.04 7.50
N LEU A 34 0.68 -32.38 8.53
CA LEU A 34 -0.37 -33.41 8.45
C LEU A 34 -1.46 -33.02 7.44
N LEU A 35 -1.92 -31.76 7.46
CA LEU A 35 -2.85 -31.24 6.45
C LEU A 35 -2.27 -31.30 5.02
N SER A 36 -0.97 -31.07 4.85
CA SER A 36 -0.29 -31.20 3.55
C SER A 36 -0.13 -32.66 3.11
N LEU A 37 -0.07 -33.60 4.04
CA LEU A 37 0.03 -35.03 3.75
C LEU A 37 -1.30 -35.59 3.22
N VAL A 38 -2.40 -35.19 3.85
CA VAL A 38 -3.77 -35.50 3.40
C VAL A 38 -4.04 -34.94 2.00
N ASP A 39 -3.34 -33.86 1.65
CA ASP A 39 -3.40 -33.18 0.37
C ASP A 39 -2.70 -33.96 -0.79
N PHE A 40 -1.82 -34.91 -0.49
CA PHE A 40 -1.23 -35.79 -1.52
C PHE A 40 -2.15 -36.92 -1.95
N ILE A 41 -3.20 -37.18 -1.17
CA ILE A 41 -4.12 -38.27 -1.41
C ILE A 41 -5.34 -37.75 -2.16
N ARG A 42 -5.79 -38.53 -3.14
CA ARG A 42 -6.91 -38.21 -4.02
C ARG A 42 -8.20 -37.96 -3.19
N PRO A 43 -8.90 -36.83 -3.38
CA PRO A 43 -10.05 -36.48 -2.56
C PRO A 43 -11.17 -37.52 -2.52
N GLU A 44 -11.30 -38.30 -3.58
CA GLU A 44 -12.29 -39.35 -3.73
C GLU A 44 -12.13 -40.50 -2.72
N THR A 45 -10.98 -40.60 -2.05
CA THR A 45 -10.65 -41.74 -1.17
C THR A 45 -10.93 -41.49 0.32
N TYR A 46 -11.03 -40.23 0.76
CA TYR A 46 -11.22 -39.89 2.19
C TYR A 46 -12.38 -38.93 2.46
N ILE A 47 -12.84 -38.18 1.45
CA ILE A 47 -14.00 -37.30 1.61
C ILE A 47 -15.26 -38.16 1.52
N ALA A 48 -16.21 -37.95 2.44
CA ALA A 48 -17.50 -38.63 2.39
C ALA A 48 -18.19 -38.37 1.05
N GLN A 49 -18.80 -39.41 0.47
CA GLN A 49 -19.41 -39.36 -0.87
C GLN A 49 -20.43 -38.20 -0.97
N ASP A 50 -21.24 -37.98 0.06
CA ASP A 50 -22.21 -36.88 0.13
C ASP A 50 -21.58 -35.49 0.04
N GLU A 51 -20.42 -35.28 0.68
CA GLU A 51 -19.69 -34.01 0.65
C GLU A 51 -19.00 -33.77 -0.69
N LEU A 52 -18.53 -34.87 -1.30
CA LEU A 52 -17.96 -34.85 -2.64
C LEU A 52 -19.03 -34.50 -3.67
N GLU A 53 -20.22 -35.10 -3.59
CA GLU A 53 -21.36 -34.80 -4.45
C GLU A 53 -21.84 -33.36 -4.28
N GLN A 54 -21.89 -32.85 -3.05
CA GLN A 54 -22.17 -31.43 -2.78
C GLN A 54 -21.14 -30.53 -3.45
N TRP A 55 -19.85 -30.84 -3.34
CA TRP A 55 -18.79 -30.07 -3.98
C TRP A 55 -18.89 -30.11 -5.51
N VAL A 56 -19.12 -31.28 -6.10
CA VAL A 56 -19.30 -31.46 -7.54
C VAL A 56 -20.51 -30.68 -8.04
N SER A 57 -21.64 -30.74 -7.34
CA SER A 57 -22.86 -29.99 -7.65
C SER A 57 -22.63 -28.47 -7.61
N ILE A 58 -21.96 -27.98 -6.56
CA ILE A 58 -21.57 -26.58 -6.45
C ILE A 58 -20.66 -26.20 -7.62
N LYS A 59 -19.61 -26.97 -7.88
CA LYS A 59 -18.65 -26.71 -8.97
C LYS A 59 -19.33 -26.65 -10.33
N GLN A 60 -20.26 -27.56 -10.62
CA GLN A 60 -21.02 -27.59 -11.88
C GLN A 60 -21.93 -26.37 -12.01
N LYS A 61 -22.67 -26.00 -10.96
CA LYS A 61 -23.54 -24.80 -10.94
C LYS A 61 -22.78 -23.51 -11.23
N TYR A 62 -21.54 -23.41 -10.75
CA TYR A 62 -20.67 -22.27 -10.98
C TYR A 62 -20.06 -22.30 -12.40
N LEU A 63 -19.68 -23.47 -12.92
CA LEU A 63 -19.09 -23.61 -14.26
C LEU A 63 -20.09 -23.28 -15.38
N GLN A 64 -21.37 -23.56 -15.19
CA GLN A 64 -22.45 -23.27 -16.14
C GLN A 64 -22.81 -21.77 -16.23
N GLN A 65 -22.27 -20.90 -15.37
CA GLN A 65 -22.50 -19.45 -15.48
C GLN A 65 -21.71 -18.86 -16.66
N PRO A 66 -22.32 -18.01 -17.50
CA PRO A 66 -21.67 -17.45 -18.68
C PRO A 66 -20.41 -16.65 -18.29
N GLN A 67 -19.26 -17.14 -18.73
CA GLN A 67 -17.95 -16.57 -18.39
C GLN A 67 -17.71 -15.28 -19.19
N SER A 68 -17.57 -14.15 -18.49
CA SER A 68 -17.09 -12.90 -19.09
C SER A 68 -15.57 -13.01 -19.32
N GLN A 69 -15.15 -13.50 -20.48
CA GLN A 69 -13.74 -13.75 -20.81
C GLN A 69 -12.92 -12.45 -20.97
N LYS A 70 -12.49 -11.84 -19.86
CA LYS A 70 -11.31 -10.95 -19.84
C LYS A 70 -10.54 -11.21 -18.54
N ARG A 71 -9.25 -11.56 -18.64
CA ARG A 71 -8.35 -11.76 -17.50
C ARG A 71 -8.13 -10.42 -16.79
N LYS A 72 -9.00 -10.09 -15.82
CA LYS A 72 -8.89 -8.89 -14.98
C LYS A 72 -7.91 -9.14 -13.84
N ASN A 73 -7.30 -8.08 -13.32
CA ASN A 73 -6.53 -8.17 -12.08
C ASN A 73 -7.44 -8.57 -10.90
N PRO A 74 -6.97 -9.33 -9.90
CA PRO A 74 -7.79 -9.82 -8.79
C PRO A 74 -8.45 -8.69 -7.96
N LYS A 75 -7.86 -7.50 -7.95
CA LYS A 75 -8.44 -6.29 -7.31
C LYS A 75 -9.65 -5.72 -8.05
N GLN A 76 -9.89 -6.14 -9.29
CA GLN A 76 -10.94 -5.66 -10.19
C GLN A 76 -12.01 -6.72 -10.48
N MET A 77 -11.87 -7.93 -9.91
CA MET A 77 -12.83 -9.02 -10.08
C MET A 77 -14.04 -8.78 -9.19
N LYS A 78 -15.24 -9.04 -9.73
CA LYS A 78 -16.47 -9.06 -8.93
C LYS A 78 -16.42 -10.26 -7.98
N ARG A 79 -17.12 -10.18 -6.85
CA ARG A 79 -17.12 -11.23 -5.82
C ARG A 79 -17.44 -12.63 -6.36
N GLY A 80 -18.40 -12.76 -7.28
CA GLY A 80 -18.72 -14.03 -7.93
C GLY A 80 -17.61 -14.57 -8.85
N GLU A 81 -16.88 -13.69 -9.53
CA GLU A 81 -15.73 -14.08 -10.37
C GLU A 81 -14.56 -14.58 -9.50
N LEU A 82 -14.36 -14.00 -8.30
CA LEU A 82 -13.36 -14.45 -7.33
C LEU A 82 -13.71 -15.84 -6.77
N GLU A 83 -14.98 -16.06 -6.42
CA GLU A 83 -15.46 -17.37 -5.96
C GLU A 83 -15.29 -18.44 -7.06
N LEU A 84 -15.56 -18.11 -8.32
CA LEU A 84 -15.32 -18.99 -9.48
C LEU A 84 -13.84 -19.38 -9.65
N ALA A 85 -12.94 -18.40 -9.59
CA ALA A 85 -11.51 -18.65 -9.70
C ALA A 85 -10.97 -19.47 -8.52
N GLU A 86 -11.50 -19.25 -7.31
CA GLU A 86 -11.18 -20.04 -6.13
C GLU A 86 -11.64 -21.49 -6.34
N ILE A 87 -12.88 -21.74 -6.76
CA ILE A 87 -13.42 -23.09 -7.06
C ILE A 87 -12.59 -23.82 -8.13
N GLN A 88 -12.17 -23.14 -9.20
CA GLN A 88 -11.33 -23.74 -10.24
C GLN A 88 -9.91 -24.05 -9.75
N SER A 89 -9.42 -23.32 -8.75
CA SER A 89 -8.07 -23.49 -8.19
C SER A 89 -7.97 -24.57 -7.11
N VAL A 90 -9.10 -25.00 -6.53
CA VAL A 90 -9.14 -26.05 -5.51
C VAL A 90 -8.76 -27.39 -6.15
N ARG A 91 -7.59 -27.91 -5.78
CA ARG A 91 -7.05 -29.19 -6.25
C ARG A 91 -6.92 -30.25 -5.15
N THR A 92 -7.06 -29.83 -3.90
CA THR A 92 -6.62 -30.61 -2.74
C THR A 92 -7.73 -30.81 -1.72
N THR A 93 -7.71 -31.96 -1.03
CA THR A 93 -8.69 -32.38 -0.01
C THR A 93 -8.91 -31.33 1.06
N SER A 94 -7.84 -30.79 1.65
CA SER A 94 -7.94 -29.77 2.70
C SER A 94 -8.54 -28.46 2.17
N ALA A 95 -8.33 -28.15 0.88
CA ALA A 95 -8.90 -26.97 0.24
C ALA A 95 -10.41 -27.13 -0.01
N ILE A 96 -10.87 -28.33 -0.36
CA ILE A 96 -12.29 -28.69 -0.46
C ILE A 96 -12.97 -28.50 0.90
N TYR A 97 -12.43 -29.09 1.98
CA TYR A 97 -12.99 -28.93 3.33
C TYR A 97 -13.09 -27.47 3.80
N ARG A 98 -12.02 -26.68 3.62
CA ARG A 98 -12.03 -25.25 3.95
C ARG A 98 -13.09 -24.49 3.15
N PHE A 99 -13.32 -24.88 1.90
CA PHE A 99 -14.34 -24.28 1.04
C PHE A 99 -15.76 -24.64 1.52
N LEU A 100 -16.05 -25.92 1.78
CA LEU A 100 -17.35 -26.36 2.29
C LEU A 100 -17.66 -25.71 3.64
N ALA A 101 -16.69 -25.64 4.56
CA ALA A 101 -16.88 -24.97 5.85
C ALA A 101 -17.26 -23.48 5.71
N ARG A 102 -16.69 -22.77 4.73
CA ARG A 102 -17.03 -21.37 4.42
C ARG A 102 -18.40 -21.23 3.76
N HIS A 103 -18.83 -22.21 2.97
CA HIS A 103 -20.14 -22.19 2.32
C HIS A 103 -21.28 -22.57 3.27
N ASN A 104 -21.07 -23.56 4.15
CA ASN A 104 -22.04 -24.00 5.16
C ASN A 104 -22.24 -22.99 6.30
N THR A 105 -21.24 -22.14 6.60
CA THR A 105 -21.39 -21.05 7.58
C THR A 105 -22.14 -19.83 7.02
N LYS A 106 -22.18 -19.66 5.69
CA LYS A 106 -22.97 -18.60 5.04
C LYS A 106 -24.46 -18.93 5.03
N THR A 107 -24.85 -20.21 4.94
CA THR A 107 -26.26 -20.63 4.99
C THR A 107 -26.87 -20.51 6.39
N LYS A 108 -26.08 -20.71 7.46
CA LYS A 108 -26.55 -20.51 8.85
C LYS A 108 -26.68 -19.04 9.30
N LYS A 109 -26.08 -18.07 8.60
CA LYS A 109 -26.22 -16.63 8.89
C LYS A 109 -27.35 -15.92 8.14
N THR A 110 -28.14 -16.65 7.36
CA THR A 110 -29.31 -16.14 6.64
C THR A 110 -30.63 -16.79 7.07
N THR A 111 -30.72 -17.30 8.31
CA THR A 111 -32.00 -17.65 8.94
C THR A 111 -32.60 -16.43 9.66
N GLY A 112 -32.62 -15.29 8.96
CA GLY A 112 -33.60 -14.24 9.19
C GLY A 112 -34.49 -14.29 7.96
N GLN A 113 -35.72 -14.77 8.14
CA GLN A 113 -36.66 -15.06 7.07
C GLN A 113 -36.68 -13.95 6.00
N ARG A 114 -36.13 -14.26 4.81
CA ARG A 114 -36.51 -13.59 3.58
C ARG A 114 -37.70 -14.37 3.06
N THR A 115 -38.90 -13.88 3.39
CA THR A 115 -40.12 -14.29 2.70
C THR A 115 -39.90 -14.11 1.20
N SER A 116 -40.10 -15.19 0.46
CA SER A 116 -40.23 -15.19 -0.98
C SER A 116 -41.29 -14.16 -1.36
N LYS A 117 -40.95 -13.25 -2.27
CA LYS A 117 -41.93 -12.37 -2.90
C LYS A 117 -42.86 -13.23 -3.74
N THR A 118 -43.98 -13.64 -3.16
CA THR A 118 -45.19 -13.92 -3.92
C THR A 118 -45.90 -12.59 -4.12
N ASN A 119 -46.10 -12.22 -5.37
CA ASN A 119 -47.00 -11.13 -5.73
C ASN A 119 -48.42 -11.62 -5.48
N THR A 120 -49.02 -11.21 -4.37
CA THR A 120 -50.47 -11.30 -4.11
C THR A 120 -50.89 -10.11 -3.26
N THR A 121 -51.69 -9.24 -3.88
CA THR A 121 -52.92 -8.61 -3.37
C THR A 121 -52.92 -7.85 -2.03
N ALA A 122 -53.59 -6.69 -2.04
CA ALA A 122 -53.63 -5.70 -0.97
C ALA A 122 -53.92 -6.26 0.43
N LEU A 123 -53.09 -5.86 1.39
CA LEU A 123 -53.29 -6.03 2.83
C LEU A 123 -53.86 -4.71 3.39
N SER A 124 -54.79 -4.80 4.32
CA SER A 124 -55.65 -3.71 4.80
C SER A 124 -54.86 -2.48 5.30
N HIS A 125 -55.46 -1.29 5.26
CA HIS A 125 -54.84 -0.02 5.66
C HIS A 125 -54.21 -0.09 7.06
N ASP A 126 -54.87 -0.80 7.98
CA ASP A 126 -54.44 -0.95 9.37
C ASP A 126 -53.17 -1.81 9.51
N GLU A 127 -53.03 -2.87 8.72
CA GLU A 127 -51.80 -3.68 8.70
C GLU A 127 -50.61 -2.88 8.15
N LEU A 128 -50.86 -1.93 7.26
CA LEU A 128 -49.83 -1.04 6.73
C LEU A 128 -49.36 -0.04 7.79
N LEU A 129 -50.29 0.48 8.60
CA LEU A 129 -49.99 1.38 9.72
C LEU A 129 -49.20 0.66 10.81
N GLU A 130 -49.60 -0.56 11.17
CA GLU A 130 -48.89 -1.34 12.17
C GLU A 130 -47.45 -1.65 11.72
N LYS A 131 -47.27 -2.03 10.45
CA LYS A 131 -45.96 -2.27 9.85
C LYS A 131 -45.10 -1.01 9.74
N LEU A 132 -45.71 0.16 9.52
CA LEU A 132 -45.04 1.45 9.57
C LEU A 132 -44.56 1.76 10.99
N HIS A 133 -45.43 1.54 11.99
CA HIS A 133 -45.13 1.76 13.40
C HIS A 133 -43.98 0.86 13.86
N SER A 134 -44.01 -0.44 13.56
CA SER A 134 -42.90 -1.37 13.85
C SER A 134 -41.59 -0.96 13.16
N LYS A 135 -41.66 -0.42 11.94
CA LYS A 135 -40.46 0.05 11.22
C LYS A 135 -39.89 1.34 11.82
N MET A 136 -40.75 2.21 12.36
CA MET A 136 -40.33 3.43 13.03
C MET A 136 -39.70 3.17 14.40
N THR A 137 -40.25 2.24 15.19
CA THR A 137 -39.68 1.84 16.50
C THR A 137 -38.29 1.24 16.34
N HIS A 138 -38.10 0.32 15.39
CA HIS A 138 -36.78 -0.26 15.10
C HIS A 138 -35.74 0.78 14.68
N ARG A 139 -36.15 1.79 13.90
CA ARG A 139 -35.24 2.87 13.47
C ARG A 139 -34.84 3.77 14.64
N ASN A 140 -35.76 4.02 15.58
CA ASN A 140 -35.49 4.86 16.75
C ASN A 140 -34.66 4.13 17.82
N GLN A 141 -34.87 2.82 18.02
CA GLN A 141 -33.99 1.99 18.86
C GLN A 141 -32.56 1.92 18.32
N SER A 142 -32.36 1.95 16.99
CA SER A 142 -31.02 1.99 16.40
C SER A 142 -30.27 3.33 16.57
N LYS A 143 -30.98 4.40 16.95
CA LYS A 143 -30.41 5.74 17.20
C LYS A 143 -30.21 6.05 18.68
N SER A 144 -31.00 5.45 19.57
CA SER A 144 -30.89 5.61 21.03
C SER A 144 -30.16 4.41 21.63
N GLY A 145 -28.84 4.48 21.71
CA GLY A 145 -28.06 3.46 22.43
C GLY A 145 -26.59 3.49 22.08
N ASP A 146 -25.79 4.15 22.93
CA ASP A 146 -24.41 3.91 23.41
C ASP A 146 -23.28 3.33 22.50
N GLY A 147 -23.56 2.79 21.31
CA GLY A 147 -22.58 2.21 20.39
C GLY A 147 -21.67 3.23 19.72
N LYS A 148 -22.10 4.49 19.59
CA LYS A 148 -21.29 5.56 18.97
C LYS A 148 -20.22 6.12 19.93
N SER A 149 -20.47 6.07 21.24
CA SER A 149 -19.54 6.49 22.30
C SER A 149 -18.41 5.46 22.48
N LYS A 150 -18.76 4.17 22.59
CA LYS A 150 -17.79 3.08 22.72
C LYS A 150 -16.88 2.93 21.50
N LYS A 151 -17.40 3.14 20.29
CA LYS A 151 -16.59 3.07 19.05
C LYS A 151 -15.62 4.24 18.92
N ARG A 152 -15.95 5.43 19.44
CA ARG A 152 -15.05 6.59 19.50
C ARG A 152 -13.94 6.40 20.54
N LYS A 153 -14.28 5.96 21.75
CA LYS A 153 -13.31 5.67 22.83
C LYS A 153 -12.29 4.59 22.42
N ARG A 154 -12.75 3.49 21.79
CA ARG A 154 -11.86 2.41 21.30
C ARG A 154 -10.96 2.84 20.14
N SER A 155 -11.41 3.80 19.33
CA SER A 155 -10.59 4.41 18.27
C SER A 155 -9.53 5.35 18.85
N GLU A 156 -9.87 6.15 19.87
CA GLU A 156 -8.91 7.04 20.53
C GLU A 156 -7.86 6.26 21.33
N GLU A 157 -8.25 5.17 21.98
CA GLU A 157 -7.35 4.31 22.73
C GLU A 157 -6.38 3.53 21.81
N SER A 158 -6.86 3.01 20.68
CA SER A 158 -5.99 2.39 19.67
C SER A 158 -5.05 3.39 18.99
N ILE A 159 -5.45 4.66 18.81
CA ILE A 159 -4.56 5.72 18.32
C ILE A 159 -3.49 6.07 19.37
N LYS A 160 -3.83 6.14 20.66
CA LYS A 160 -2.87 6.38 21.75
C LYS A 160 -1.86 5.24 21.89
N LEU A 161 -2.30 3.98 21.81
CA LEU A 161 -1.41 2.81 21.85
C LEU A 161 -0.46 2.77 20.65
N ARG A 162 -0.94 3.16 19.46
CA ARG A 162 -0.15 3.24 18.24
C ARG A 162 0.86 4.40 18.24
N LYS A 163 0.59 5.48 18.98
CA LYS A 163 1.54 6.57 19.22
C LYS A 163 2.62 6.18 20.24
N LYS A 164 2.27 5.47 21.32
CA LYS A 164 3.24 4.95 22.31
C LYS A 164 4.20 3.91 21.70
N THR A 165 3.68 2.95 20.93
CA THR A 165 4.51 1.95 20.22
C THR A 165 5.37 2.56 19.11
N LYS A 166 4.95 3.67 18.49
CA LYS A 166 5.78 4.38 17.49
C LYS A 166 6.88 5.22 18.15
N LYS A 167 6.68 5.73 19.36
CA LYS A 167 7.68 6.50 20.13
C LYS A 167 8.76 5.59 20.72
N GLN A 168 8.43 4.37 21.15
CA GLN A 168 9.41 3.36 21.58
C GLN A 168 10.21 2.74 20.42
N LYS A 169 9.62 2.64 19.22
CA LYS A 169 10.35 2.19 18.02
C LYS A 169 11.30 3.25 17.43
N THR A 170 11.20 4.51 17.85
CA THR A 170 12.10 5.59 17.42
C THR A 170 13.21 5.89 18.43
N SER A 171 13.15 5.36 19.65
CA SER A 171 14.22 5.47 20.65
C SER A 171 15.25 4.33 20.58
N THR A 172 14.95 3.23 19.89
CA THR A 172 15.90 2.11 19.66
C THR A 172 16.49 2.08 18.24
N SER A 173 16.23 3.09 17.41
CA SER A 173 16.84 3.21 16.08
C SER A 173 17.32 4.65 15.82
N SER A 174 18.27 5.11 16.64
CA SER A 174 19.02 6.33 16.40
C SER A 174 20.17 6.06 15.43
N ALA A 175 19.95 6.23 14.13
CA ALA A 175 20.96 6.70 13.18
C ALA A 175 20.34 6.97 11.80
N THR A 176 20.15 8.26 11.48
CA THR A 176 20.16 8.92 10.15
C THR A 176 18.97 9.88 9.94
N PRO A 177 19.18 11.21 9.98
CA PRO A 177 18.14 12.18 9.64
C PRO A 177 17.98 12.26 8.11
N LYS A 178 16.77 11.97 7.62
CA LYS A 178 16.33 12.31 6.28
C LYS A 178 15.72 13.71 6.31
N THR A 179 16.32 14.62 5.56
CA THR A 179 15.78 15.95 5.28
C THR A 179 14.61 15.82 4.31
N THR A 180 13.47 16.40 4.66
CA THR A 180 12.33 16.61 3.78
C THR A 180 12.31 18.07 3.39
N ASN A 181 12.67 18.35 2.14
CA ASN A 181 12.46 19.64 1.50
C ASN A 181 10.96 19.83 1.22
N ILE A 182 10.45 20.99 1.65
CA ILE A 182 9.21 21.60 1.19
C ILE A 182 9.63 22.93 0.54
N TRP A 183 9.16 23.15 -0.68
CA TRP A 183 9.34 24.37 -1.48
C TRP A 183 8.01 25.12 -1.48
N GLU A 184 7.99 26.42 -1.15
CA GLU A 184 7.30 27.49 -1.90
C GLU A 184 7.69 28.91 -1.38
N PRO A 185 7.33 30.05 -2.03
CA PRO A 185 8.27 30.90 -2.80
C PRO A 185 8.31 32.39 -2.36
N SER A 186 9.33 33.13 -2.80
CA SER A 186 9.38 34.62 -2.83
C SER A 186 10.64 35.07 -3.60
N SER A 187 10.53 35.66 -4.79
CA SER A 187 10.33 37.08 -5.12
C SER A 187 11.49 38.01 -4.73
N THR A 188 12.16 38.53 -5.78
CA THR A 188 12.75 39.88 -5.95
C THR A 188 13.80 40.38 -4.95
N SER A 189 15.05 40.56 -5.41
CA SER A 189 15.66 41.87 -5.73
C SER A 189 17.20 41.80 -5.66
N ASP A 190 17.79 42.09 -6.82
CA ASP A 190 19.02 42.81 -7.13
C ASP A 190 20.16 43.08 -6.10
N SER A 191 21.37 43.00 -6.67
CA SER A 191 22.54 43.86 -6.49
C SER A 191 23.72 43.48 -5.56
N THR A 192 24.83 43.26 -6.28
CA THR A 192 26.20 43.78 -6.10
C THR A 192 27.19 43.15 -5.11
N GLN A 193 28.44 43.25 -5.55
CA GLN A 193 29.68 42.57 -5.17
C GLN A 193 30.27 43.08 -3.84
N HIS A 194 31.19 42.32 -3.23
CA HIS A 194 32.62 42.67 -3.08
C HIS A 194 33.37 41.64 -2.21
N GLN A 195 34.64 41.41 -2.57
CA GLN A 195 35.63 40.58 -1.88
C GLN A 195 36.26 41.31 -0.68
N GLY A 196 36.82 40.57 0.28
CA GLY A 196 37.79 41.12 1.25
C GLY A 196 38.00 40.24 2.48
N ASN A 197 39.23 39.77 2.66
CA ASN A 197 39.70 38.84 3.70
C ASN A 197 40.35 39.60 4.88
N SER A 198 40.14 39.13 6.13
CA SER A 198 41.14 38.95 7.22
C SER A 198 40.61 39.24 8.63
N GLN A 199 41.01 38.37 9.56
CA GLN A 199 40.72 38.27 11.00
C GLN A 199 40.72 39.57 11.83
N THR A 200 39.83 39.63 12.82
CA THR A 200 40.18 39.79 14.26
C THR A 200 39.06 39.24 15.16
N ASN A 201 39.45 38.52 16.21
CA ASN A 201 38.59 37.91 17.22
C ASN A 201 38.27 38.91 18.34
N ILE A 202 36.99 39.26 18.52
CA ILE A 202 36.47 39.82 19.78
C ILE A 202 35.05 39.24 19.96
N PRO A 203 34.77 38.41 20.99
CA PRO A 203 33.42 37.88 21.20
C PRO A 203 32.57 38.93 21.92
N GLN A 204 31.85 39.76 21.16
CA GLN A 204 30.78 40.60 21.69
C GLN A 204 29.52 39.74 21.91
N LEU A 205 28.91 39.89 23.08
CA LEU A 205 27.71 39.21 23.57
C LEU A 205 26.66 38.97 22.47
N THR A 206 26.28 37.72 22.26
CA THR A 206 25.30 37.30 21.27
C THR A 206 23.89 37.76 21.64
N THR A 207 23.33 38.68 20.87
CA THR A 207 21.90 38.99 20.82
C THR A 207 21.14 37.78 20.27
N LEU A 208 20.41 37.09 21.15
CA LEU A 208 19.55 35.96 20.81
C LEU A 208 18.36 36.43 19.95
N THR A 209 18.39 36.14 18.64
CA THR A 209 17.22 36.30 17.77
C THR A 209 16.48 34.97 17.63
N PHE A 210 15.18 35.00 17.94
CA PHE A 210 14.31 33.84 18.04
C PHE A 210 14.00 33.26 16.65
N GLY A 211 14.90 32.47 16.08
CA GLY A 211 14.64 31.83 14.78
C GLY A 211 15.80 31.09 14.12
N LYS A 212 17.05 31.28 14.54
CA LYS A 212 18.22 30.55 14.03
C LYS A 212 19.14 30.19 15.18
N PHE A 213 19.03 28.94 15.63
CA PHE A 213 19.98 28.37 16.58
C PHE A 213 21.20 27.89 15.78
N ASP A 214 22.33 28.57 15.94
CA ASP A 214 23.59 28.15 15.36
C ASP A 214 24.30 27.25 16.38
N PHE A 215 24.29 25.93 16.14
CA PHE A 215 25.10 25.02 16.93
C PHE A 215 26.52 25.13 16.39
N GLY A 216 27.37 25.88 17.10
CA GLY A 216 28.81 25.94 16.90
C GLY A 216 29.47 24.58 17.16
N ASP A 217 29.20 23.62 16.29
CA ASP A 217 29.82 22.31 16.29
C ASP A 217 31.07 22.40 15.40
N GLN A 218 32.20 22.70 16.03
CA GLN A 218 33.54 22.45 15.46
C GLN A 218 33.85 20.94 15.39
N SER A 219 32.88 20.13 15.00
CA SER A 219 33.14 18.77 14.56
C SER A 219 33.67 18.85 13.14
N VAL A 220 34.87 18.32 12.95
CA VAL A 220 35.53 18.16 11.65
C VAL A 220 34.56 17.43 10.71
N LYS A 221 33.81 18.20 9.91
CA LYS A 221 32.98 17.70 8.83
C LYS A 221 33.92 17.08 7.81
N LYS A 222 34.31 15.81 8.01
CA LYS A 222 34.91 14.98 6.98
C LYS A 222 33.99 15.11 5.77
N ASN A 223 34.48 15.78 4.74
CA ASN A 223 33.76 16.07 3.50
C ASN A 223 33.21 14.76 2.91
N LYS A 224 31.95 14.40 3.23
CA LYS A 224 31.19 13.35 2.53
C LYS A 224 30.98 13.66 1.04
N LYS A 225 31.36 14.86 0.59
CA LYS A 225 31.36 15.28 -0.83
C LYS A 225 32.33 14.49 -1.71
N ASN A 226 33.36 13.83 -1.16
CA ASN A 226 34.34 13.08 -1.93
C ASN A 226 34.05 11.57 -2.01
N GLN A 227 32.89 11.10 -1.55
CA GLN A 227 32.48 9.74 -1.86
C GLN A 227 32.14 9.66 -3.36
N PRO A 228 32.81 8.80 -4.15
CA PRO A 228 32.55 8.71 -5.57
C PRO A 228 31.07 8.37 -5.76
N LYS A 229 30.35 9.26 -6.44
CA LYS A 229 28.94 9.05 -6.79
C LYS A 229 28.83 7.66 -7.40
N SER A 230 27.89 6.85 -6.91
CA SER A 230 27.67 5.50 -7.43
C SER A 230 27.58 5.56 -8.95
N LYS A 231 28.51 4.92 -9.66
CA LYS A 231 28.59 4.96 -11.13
C LYS A 231 27.23 4.61 -11.72
N LYS A 232 26.76 5.35 -12.73
CA LYS A 232 25.46 5.07 -13.36
C LYS A 232 25.54 3.69 -14.02
N LEU A 233 24.43 2.95 -14.04
CA LEU A 233 24.39 1.62 -14.67
C LEU A 233 24.77 1.67 -16.17
N THR A 234 24.49 2.79 -16.84
CA THR A 234 24.90 3.05 -18.22
C THR A 234 26.42 3.12 -18.37
N ASP A 235 27.10 3.75 -17.41
CA ASP A 235 28.54 3.97 -17.46
C ASP A 235 29.26 2.66 -17.13
N ILE A 236 28.70 1.86 -16.22
CA ILE A 236 29.16 0.50 -15.93
C ILE A 236 29.00 -0.39 -17.17
N LEU A 237 27.86 -0.31 -17.86
CA LEU A 237 27.64 -1.08 -19.09
C LEU A 237 28.67 -0.73 -20.17
N LYS A 238 28.93 0.57 -20.39
CA LYS A 238 29.96 1.02 -21.33
C LYS A 238 31.35 0.51 -20.96
N LYS A 239 31.71 0.53 -19.68
CA LYS A 239 33.01 0.01 -19.22
C LYS A 239 33.16 -1.48 -19.55
N VAL A 240 32.13 -2.27 -19.23
CA VAL A 240 32.13 -3.71 -19.51
C VAL A 240 32.17 -4.00 -21.01
N GLU A 241 31.40 -3.25 -21.82
CA GLU A 241 31.41 -3.42 -23.28
C GLU A 241 32.78 -3.07 -23.87
N ASN A 242 33.43 -2.00 -23.39
CA ASN A 242 34.78 -1.63 -23.81
C ASN A 242 35.82 -2.69 -23.39
N GLU A 243 35.76 -3.18 -22.16
CA GLU A 243 36.65 -4.25 -21.68
C GLU A 243 36.48 -5.52 -22.52
N GLN A 244 35.24 -5.89 -22.85
CA GLN A 244 34.96 -7.03 -23.70
C GLN A 244 35.48 -6.83 -25.14
N SER A 245 35.36 -5.62 -25.71
CA SER A 245 35.92 -5.33 -27.04
C SER A 245 37.44 -5.32 -27.07
N SER A 246 38.09 -4.79 -26.03
CA SER A 246 39.56 -4.82 -25.92
C SER A 246 40.06 -6.24 -25.73
N LEU A 247 39.37 -7.07 -24.94
CA LEU A 247 39.71 -8.48 -24.79
C LEU A 247 39.49 -9.27 -26.08
N SER A 248 38.47 -8.96 -26.89
CA SER A 248 38.29 -9.60 -28.20
C SER A 248 39.39 -9.21 -29.19
N GLN A 249 39.80 -7.94 -29.22
CA GLN A 249 40.92 -7.50 -30.07
C GLN A 249 42.23 -8.23 -29.72
N ILE A 250 42.57 -8.31 -28.43
CA ILE A 250 43.76 -9.02 -27.97
C ILE A 250 43.64 -10.53 -28.24
N ARG A 251 42.43 -11.10 -28.20
CA ARG A 251 42.20 -12.51 -28.50
C ARG A 251 42.46 -12.84 -29.97
N ASP A 252 42.14 -11.92 -30.88
CA ASP A 252 42.37 -12.06 -32.31
C ASP A 252 43.86 -11.94 -32.66
N GLU A 253 44.59 -11.07 -31.96
CA GLU A 253 46.05 -10.89 -32.11
C GLU A 253 46.86 -12.01 -31.43
N ASN A 254 46.59 -12.28 -30.15
CA ASN A 254 47.35 -13.18 -29.29
C ASN A 254 46.44 -13.97 -28.31
N PRO A 255 46.02 -15.20 -28.64
CA PRO A 255 45.08 -15.96 -27.83
C PRO A 255 45.64 -16.36 -26.45
N VAL A 256 46.95 -16.57 -26.34
CA VAL A 256 47.62 -16.97 -25.09
C VAL A 256 47.65 -15.83 -24.08
N GLU A 257 47.93 -14.61 -24.54
CA GLU A 257 47.93 -13.41 -23.68
C GLU A 257 46.52 -13.04 -23.25
N ALA A 258 45.54 -13.15 -24.16
CA ALA A 258 44.13 -12.94 -23.83
C ALA A 258 43.66 -13.87 -22.70
N HIS A 259 44.03 -15.16 -22.73
CA HIS A 259 43.67 -16.10 -21.67
C HIS A 259 44.30 -15.75 -20.30
N LYS A 260 45.55 -15.29 -20.30
CA LYS A 260 46.23 -14.84 -19.07
C LYS A 260 45.55 -13.60 -18.48
N LEU A 261 45.21 -12.61 -19.32
CA LEU A 261 44.49 -11.41 -18.90
C LEU A 261 43.09 -11.73 -18.38
N ASP A 262 42.36 -12.59 -19.08
CA ASP A 262 41.03 -13.00 -18.67
C ASP A 262 41.08 -13.71 -17.30
N SER A 263 42.02 -14.64 -17.12
CA SER A 263 42.25 -15.30 -15.83
C SER A 263 42.56 -14.31 -14.71
N LYS A 264 43.42 -13.31 -14.97
CA LYS A 264 43.75 -12.26 -14.00
C LYS A 264 42.51 -11.45 -13.61
N VAL A 265 41.72 -11.00 -14.58
CA VAL A 265 40.47 -10.25 -14.34
C VAL A 265 39.47 -11.08 -13.55
N HIS A 266 39.36 -12.38 -13.85
CA HIS A 266 38.50 -13.30 -13.11
C HIS A 266 38.91 -13.43 -11.64
N TRP A 267 40.20 -13.59 -11.36
CA TRP A 267 40.72 -13.68 -9.99
C TRP A 267 40.56 -12.36 -9.22
N GLU A 268 40.86 -11.22 -9.86
CA GLU A 268 40.63 -9.89 -9.25
C GLU A 268 39.15 -9.69 -8.91
N ASN A 269 38.24 -10.05 -9.81
CA ASN A 269 36.81 -9.99 -9.57
C ASN A 269 36.36 -10.94 -8.44
N ALA A 270 36.93 -12.14 -8.35
CA ALA A 270 36.66 -13.09 -7.27
C ALA A 270 37.13 -12.53 -5.92
N LEU A 271 38.32 -11.94 -5.87
CA LEU A 271 38.86 -11.31 -4.66
C LEU A 271 38.00 -10.12 -4.21
N LEU A 272 37.59 -9.25 -5.13
CA LEU A 272 36.69 -8.12 -4.83
C LEU A 272 35.33 -8.60 -4.31
N LYS A 273 34.78 -9.68 -4.90
CA LYS A 273 33.53 -10.31 -4.43
C LYS A 273 33.72 -10.88 -3.02
N ALA A 274 34.85 -11.52 -2.72
CA ALA A 274 35.19 -12.04 -1.40
C ALA A 274 35.37 -10.93 -0.35
N GLN A 275 35.94 -9.78 -0.75
CA GLN A 275 36.01 -8.57 0.07
C GLN A 275 34.63 -7.96 0.37
N GLY A 276 33.57 -8.42 -0.31
CA GLY A 276 32.20 -7.93 -0.16
C GLY A 276 31.86 -6.78 -1.11
N ALA A 277 32.73 -6.44 -2.07
CA ALA A 277 32.43 -5.45 -3.09
C ALA A 277 31.44 -6.03 -4.12
N LYS A 278 30.38 -5.25 -4.43
CA LYS A 278 29.36 -5.67 -5.40
C LYS A 278 29.81 -5.40 -6.83
N VAL A 279 30.55 -6.34 -7.41
CA VAL A 279 30.98 -6.31 -8.81
C VAL A 279 29.78 -6.50 -9.75
N ARG A 280 29.68 -5.68 -10.79
CA ARG A 280 28.58 -5.70 -11.80
C ARG A 280 29.19 -5.77 -13.19
N ASP A 281 29.61 -6.98 -13.55
CA ASP A 281 30.36 -7.36 -14.74
C ASP A 281 29.47 -7.90 -15.88
N ASN A 282 28.28 -8.44 -15.58
CA ASN A 282 27.43 -9.06 -16.61
C ASN A 282 26.62 -8.06 -17.46
N VAL A 283 26.92 -7.98 -18.76
CA VAL A 283 26.25 -7.15 -19.79
C VAL A 283 24.73 -7.37 -19.83
N GLN A 284 24.29 -8.62 -19.88
CA GLN A 284 22.86 -8.97 -20.00
C GLN A 284 22.07 -8.52 -18.77
N MET A 285 22.65 -8.70 -17.58
CA MET A 285 22.03 -8.24 -16.32
C MET A 285 21.98 -6.73 -16.21
N LEU A 286 23.02 -6.02 -16.69
CA LEU A 286 23.06 -4.56 -16.75
C LEU A 286 21.98 -4.02 -17.69
N LYS A 287 21.87 -4.56 -18.91
CA LYS A 287 20.81 -4.21 -19.88
C LYS A 287 19.40 -4.44 -19.30
N LYS A 288 19.16 -5.60 -18.67
CA LYS A 288 17.88 -5.90 -17.98
C LYS A 288 17.59 -4.92 -16.84
N SER A 289 18.61 -4.56 -16.06
CA SER A 289 18.48 -3.61 -14.95
C SER A 289 18.12 -2.20 -15.44
N ILE A 290 18.78 -1.74 -16.50
CA ILE A 290 18.48 -0.46 -17.15
C ILE A 290 17.03 -0.47 -17.67
N LYS A 291 16.61 -1.53 -18.39
CA LYS A 291 15.23 -1.68 -18.88
C LYS A 291 14.19 -1.68 -17.74
N LYS A 292 14.52 -2.28 -16.59
CA LYS A 292 13.64 -2.24 -15.40
C LYS A 292 13.52 -0.82 -14.84
N GLN A 293 14.62 -0.07 -14.78
CA GLN A 293 14.61 1.33 -14.33
C GLN A 293 13.82 2.22 -15.29
N THR A 294 14.00 2.08 -16.61
CA THR A 294 13.25 2.86 -17.61
C THR A 294 11.75 2.55 -17.54
N LYS A 295 11.37 1.26 -17.45
CA LYS A 295 9.96 0.86 -17.27
C LYS A 295 9.34 1.40 -15.98
N LEU A 296 10.12 1.48 -14.89
CA LEU A 296 9.65 2.07 -13.64
C LEU A 296 9.41 3.58 -13.79
N LYS A 297 10.34 4.30 -14.45
CA LYS A 297 10.18 5.72 -14.76
C LYS A 297 8.95 5.97 -15.65
N GLN A 298 8.77 5.19 -16.71
CA GLN A 298 7.59 5.27 -17.58
C GLN A 298 6.28 5.02 -16.81
N ARG A 299 6.24 4.04 -15.91
CA ARG A 299 5.07 3.81 -15.04
C ARG A 299 4.80 4.99 -14.12
N SER A 300 5.83 5.62 -13.58
CA SER A 300 5.69 6.81 -12.75
C SER A 300 5.17 8.00 -13.56
N GLN A 301 5.71 8.19 -14.77
CA GLN A 301 5.29 9.24 -15.69
C GLN A 301 3.82 9.10 -16.07
N LYS A 302 3.40 7.89 -16.49
CA LYS A 302 1.98 7.61 -16.82
C LYS A 302 1.05 7.91 -15.65
N LYS A 303 1.39 7.45 -14.45
CA LYS A 303 0.60 7.74 -13.24
C LYS A 303 0.54 9.23 -12.92
N TRP A 304 1.58 9.98 -13.23
CA TRP A 304 1.59 11.43 -13.03
C TRP A 304 0.71 12.14 -14.05
N GLN A 305 0.80 11.74 -15.32
CA GLN A 305 -0.09 12.22 -16.39
C GLN A 305 -1.56 11.92 -16.07
N GLU A 306 -1.89 10.69 -15.71
CA GLU A 306 -3.25 10.29 -15.29
C GLU A 306 -3.78 11.16 -14.13
N ARG A 307 -2.92 11.55 -13.18
CA ARG A 307 -3.32 12.43 -12.07
C ARG A 307 -3.58 13.86 -12.53
N ILE A 308 -2.75 14.39 -13.43
CA ILE A 308 -2.95 15.72 -14.01
C ILE A 308 -4.27 15.74 -14.77
N GLU A 309 -4.47 14.79 -15.70
CA GLU A 309 -5.70 14.66 -16.48
C GLU A 309 -6.94 14.51 -15.60
N GLN A 310 -6.86 13.68 -14.54
CA GLN A 310 -7.95 13.53 -13.59
C GLN A 310 -8.26 14.83 -12.85
N THR A 311 -7.24 15.60 -12.49
CA THR A 311 -7.38 16.88 -11.78
C THR A 311 -8.00 17.93 -12.70
N GLU A 312 -7.50 18.06 -13.93
CA GLU A 312 -8.05 18.94 -14.96
C GLU A 312 -9.51 18.60 -15.27
N LYS A 313 -9.82 17.31 -15.42
CA LYS A 313 -11.20 16.84 -15.60
C LYS A 313 -12.09 17.24 -14.43
N GLN A 314 -11.63 17.08 -13.18
CA GLN A 314 -12.40 17.52 -12.02
C GLN A 314 -12.63 19.03 -11.99
N HIS A 315 -11.65 19.84 -12.40
CA HIS A 315 -11.81 21.28 -12.54
C HIS A 315 -12.83 21.63 -13.62
N SER A 316 -12.73 21.01 -14.80
CA SER A 316 -13.66 21.19 -15.90
C SER A 316 -15.08 20.78 -15.51
N ASP A 317 -15.28 19.60 -14.92
CA ASP A 317 -16.59 19.11 -14.47
C ASP A 317 -17.24 20.06 -13.45
N LYS A 318 -16.45 20.61 -12.51
CA LYS A 318 -16.94 21.61 -11.55
C LYS A 318 -17.33 22.90 -12.24
N GLN A 319 -16.54 23.37 -13.20
CA GLN A 319 -16.81 24.58 -13.94
C GLN A 319 -18.06 24.42 -14.83
N GLN A 320 -18.21 23.30 -15.53
CA GLN A 320 -19.39 22.96 -16.32
C GLN A 320 -20.66 22.92 -15.45
N LYS A 321 -20.59 22.29 -14.27
CA LYS A 321 -21.70 22.30 -13.30
C LYS A 321 -22.06 23.71 -12.85
N ARG A 322 -21.07 24.57 -12.59
CA ARG A 322 -21.29 25.97 -12.21
C ARG A 322 -21.97 26.74 -13.34
N VAL A 323 -21.47 26.62 -14.58
CA VAL A 323 -22.05 27.27 -15.76
C VAL A 323 -23.49 26.80 -15.97
N GLY A 324 -23.75 25.49 -15.91
CA GLY A 324 -25.10 24.93 -16.02
C GLY A 324 -26.06 25.45 -14.94
N ASN A 325 -25.61 25.53 -13.68
CA ASN A 325 -26.42 26.07 -12.59
C ASN A 325 -26.70 27.57 -12.75
N ILE A 326 -25.72 28.36 -13.21
CA ILE A 326 -25.92 29.79 -13.50
C ILE A 326 -26.93 29.96 -14.64
N GLN A 327 -26.80 29.17 -15.70
CA GLN A 327 -27.72 29.23 -16.84
C GLN A 327 -29.14 28.85 -16.42
N LYS A 328 -29.30 27.76 -15.67
CA LYS A 328 -30.58 27.35 -15.09
C LYS A 328 -31.22 28.46 -14.25
N ARG A 329 -30.46 29.15 -13.40
CA ARG A 329 -30.95 30.31 -12.62
C ARG A 329 -31.39 31.47 -13.51
N LYS A 330 -30.65 31.78 -14.57
CA LYS A 330 -31.03 32.81 -15.55
C LYS A 330 -32.34 32.45 -16.25
N ASP A 331 -32.48 31.21 -16.68
CA ASP A 331 -33.66 30.72 -17.39
C ASP A 331 -34.89 30.65 -16.48
N GLU A 332 -34.73 30.21 -15.23
CA GLU A 332 -35.78 30.26 -14.20
C GLU A 332 -36.26 31.70 -13.93
N LYS A 333 -35.34 32.68 -13.86
CA LYS A 333 -35.69 34.10 -13.69
C LYS A 333 -36.50 34.61 -14.89
N LYS A 334 -36.06 34.31 -16.12
CA LYS A 334 -36.79 34.64 -17.35
C LYS A 334 -38.16 33.97 -17.40
N ALA A 335 -38.26 32.69 -17.07
CA ALA A 335 -39.51 31.94 -17.02
C ALA A 335 -40.47 32.51 -15.96
N LYS A 336 -39.99 32.88 -14.78
CA LYS A 336 -40.79 33.53 -13.73
C LYS A 336 -41.29 34.91 -14.18
N GLN A 337 -40.47 35.68 -14.90
CA GLN A 337 -40.89 36.97 -15.47
C GLN A 337 -41.97 36.77 -16.54
N LYS A 338 -41.80 35.82 -17.46
CA LYS A 338 -42.82 35.45 -18.46
C LYS A 338 -44.14 35.03 -17.81
N LYS A 339 -44.10 34.14 -16.82
CA LYS A 339 -45.29 33.71 -16.05
C LYS A 339 -46.00 34.89 -15.38
N ARG A 340 -45.25 35.84 -14.80
CA ARG A 340 -45.82 37.06 -14.20
C ARG A 340 -46.47 37.99 -15.24
N ALA A 341 -45.89 38.11 -16.43
CA ALA A 341 -46.45 38.91 -17.51
C ALA A 341 -47.76 38.32 -18.05
N ILE A 342 -47.81 36.98 -18.25
CA ILE A 342 -49.02 36.25 -18.64
C ILE A 342 -50.13 36.44 -17.59
N LYS A 343 -49.81 36.28 -16.29
CA LYS A 343 -50.81 36.48 -15.21
C LYS A 343 -51.38 37.90 -15.15
N ARG A 344 -50.63 38.90 -15.62
CA ARG A 344 -51.06 40.31 -15.68
C ARG A 344 -51.72 40.68 -17.02
N GLY A 345 -51.95 39.72 -17.92
CA GLY A 345 -52.54 39.97 -19.24
C GLY A 345 -51.62 40.72 -20.22
N ARG A 346 -50.34 40.95 -19.88
CA ARG A 346 -49.37 41.66 -20.74
C ARG A 346 -48.75 40.77 -21.83
N LEU A 347 -48.90 39.45 -21.71
CA LEU A 347 -48.55 38.48 -22.74
C LEU A 347 -49.73 37.54 -22.93
N VAL A 348 -50.20 37.40 -24.17
CA VAL A 348 -51.15 36.35 -24.56
C VAL A 348 -50.37 35.03 -24.63
N LYS A 349 -51.00 33.97 -24.13
CA LYS A 349 -50.37 32.67 -23.87
C LYS A 349 -49.96 31.95 -25.15
#